data_AF-A0A8I1EDD9-F1
#
_entry.id   AF-A0A8I1EDD9-F1
#
_cell.length_a   1.000
_cell.length_b   1.000
_cell.length_c   1.000
_cell.angle_alpha   90.00
_cell.angle_beta   90.00
_cell.angle_gamma   90.00
#
_symmetry.space_group_name_H-M   'P 1'
#
loop_
_entity.id
_entity.type
_entity.pdbx_description
1 polymer ?
#
loop_
_entity_poly.entity_id
_entity_poly.type
_entity_poly.pdbx_seq_one_letter_code
_entity_poly.pdbx_strand_id
1 'polypeptide(L)'
;MNAEQYDTLKAMMAKPSNPTISVNELDNPGQDRTLLWGYTLDRSSFHVYIKDGVLHRVVYGHPNTLISHISGEELACESMAPDKRAYPAACDEQFSRLMHEKGQHVRYTTFTEREDIPFHGLVSGELVA
;
A
#
# COMPACT_ATOMS: atom_id res chain seq x y z
N MET A 1 4.88 35.16 1.04
CA MET A 1 5.64 34.37 0.06
C MET A 1 5.70 35.18 -1.23
N ASN A 2 6.90 35.55 -1.68
CA ASN A 2 7.12 36.22 -2.96
C ASN A 2 7.43 35.18 -4.07
N ALA A 3 7.58 35.63 -5.32
CA ALA A 3 7.83 34.75 -6.46
C ALA A 3 9.11 33.91 -6.29
N GLU A 4 10.19 34.51 -5.81
CA GLU A 4 11.49 33.84 -5.60
C GLU A 4 11.42 32.78 -4.48
N GLN A 5 10.72 33.08 -3.38
CA GLN A 5 10.44 32.14 -2.30
C GLN A 5 9.57 30.97 -2.79
N TYR A 6 8.62 31.23 -3.68
CA TYR A 6 7.78 30.19 -4.28
C TYR A 6 8.56 29.31 -5.25
N ASP A 7 9.43 29.89 -6.08
CA ASP A 7 10.29 29.13 -7.00
C ASP A 7 11.31 28.27 -6.24
N THR A 8 11.85 28.78 -5.13
CA THR A 8 12.72 28.01 -4.22
C THR A 8 11.97 26.82 -3.64
N LEU A 9 10.75 27.03 -3.13
CA LEU A 9 9.90 25.93 -2.63
C LEU A 9 9.58 24.91 -3.73
N LYS A 10 9.25 25.38 -4.94
CA LYS A 10 8.95 24.52 -6.08
C LYS A 10 10.16 23.67 -6.48
N ALA A 11 11.37 24.21 -6.46
CA ALA A 11 12.60 23.47 -6.70
C ALA A 11 12.91 22.45 -5.59
N MET A 12 12.61 22.77 -4.33
CA MET A 12 12.73 21.83 -3.21
C MET A 12 11.70 20.70 -3.30
N MET A 13 10.48 20.98 -3.78
CA MET A 13 9.44 19.99 -4.05
C MET A 13 9.69 19.16 -5.32
N ALA A 14 10.53 19.64 -6.25
CA ALA A 14 10.80 18.99 -7.53
C ALA A 14 11.73 17.77 -7.45
N LYS A 15 12.09 17.30 -6.25
CA LYS A 15 12.95 16.14 -6.06
C LYS A 15 12.13 14.93 -5.62
N PRO A 16 11.61 14.08 -6.52
CA PRO A 16 11.09 12.80 -6.10
C PRO A 16 12.28 11.84 -5.99
N SER A 17 12.70 11.52 -4.77
CA SER A 17 12.86 10.08 -4.53
C SER A 17 11.43 9.57 -4.50
N ASN A 18 10.99 8.88 -5.55
CA ASN A 18 9.80 8.03 -5.44
C ASN A 18 10.32 6.65 -5.05
N PRO A 19 10.57 6.41 -3.75
CA PRO A 19 11.22 5.17 -3.35
C PRO A 19 10.35 4.00 -3.73
N THR A 20 11.01 2.95 -4.19
CA THR A 20 10.39 1.68 -4.48
C THR A 20 10.64 0.71 -3.32
N ILE A 21 9.78 -0.31 -3.27
CA ILE A 21 9.99 -1.51 -2.47
C ILE A 21 9.97 -2.70 -3.43
N SER A 22 11.03 -3.48 -3.41
CA SER A 22 11.13 -4.77 -4.09
C SER A 22 10.65 -5.90 -3.19
N VAL A 23 10.11 -6.95 -3.81
CA VAL A 23 9.82 -8.24 -3.15
C VAL A 23 11.02 -8.75 -2.34
N ASN A 24 12.25 -8.55 -2.84
CA ASN A 24 13.46 -9.02 -2.18
C ASN A 24 13.82 -8.25 -0.89
N GLU A 25 13.18 -7.11 -0.63
CA GLU A 25 13.30 -6.38 0.63
C GLU A 25 12.35 -6.92 1.72
N LEU A 26 11.45 -7.85 1.38
CA LEU A 26 10.54 -8.47 2.32
C LEU A 26 11.17 -9.66 3.03
N ASP A 27 10.77 -9.87 4.28
CA ASP A 27 11.01 -11.14 4.95
C ASP A 27 10.17 -12.22 4.27
N ASN A 28 10.75 -13.40 4.03
CA ASN A 28 10.08 -14.54 3.40
C ASN A 28 9.34 -14.15 2.09
N PRO A 29 10.06 -13.72 1.03
CA PRO A 29 9.44 -13.24 -0.21
C PRO A 29 8.62 -14.30 -0.96
N GLY A 30 8.76 -15.58 -0.63
CA GLY A 30 7.93 -16.66 -1.18
C GLY A 30 6.63 -16.94 -0.41
N GLN A 31 6.37 -16.25 0.70
CA GLN A 31 5.18 -16.46 1.51
C GLN A 31 4.06 -15.52 1.11
N ASP A 32 3.03 -16.08 0.48
CA ASP A 32 1.75 -15.45 0.17
C ASP A 32 1.09 -14.87 1.43
N ARG A 33 0.89 -13.55 1.46
CA ARG A 33 0.25 -12.85 2.59
C ARG A 33 -0.20 -11.43 2.26
N THR A 34 -1.12 -10.90 3.06
CA THR A 34 -1.43 -9.48 3.14
C THR A 34 -0.23 -8.71 3.69
N LEU A 35 0.11 -7.61 3.03
CA LEU A 35 1.12 -6.64 3.50
C LEU A 35 0.45 -5.41 4.11
N LEU A 36 -0.57 -4.85 3.44
CA LEU A 36 -1.44 -3.81 3.98
C LEU A 36 -2.88 -4.06 3.58
N TRP A 37 -3.80 -3.86 4.52
CA TRP A 37 -5.22 -3.87 4.21
C TRP A 37 -5.95 -2.72 4.87
N GLY A 38 -6.85 -2.07 4.12
CA GLY A 38 -7.47 -0.83 4.52
C GLY A 38 -8.59 -0.40 3.59
N TYR A 39 -8.88 0.90 3.63
CA TYR A 39 -9.93 1.49 2.81
C TYR A 39 -9.56 2.89 2.38
N THR A 40 -10.18 3.31 1.27
CA THR A 40 -9.90 4.60 0.65
C THR A 40 -10.74 5.74 1.20
N LEU A 41 -10.50 6.98 0.75
CA LEU A 41 -11.38 8.12 1.03
C LEU A 41 -12.83 7.84 0.61
N ASP A 42 -13.00 7.21 -0.55
CA ASP A 42 -14.29 6.79 -1.12
C ASP A 42 -14.85 5.51 -0.48
N ARG A 43 -14.19 4.99 0.58
CA ARG A 43 -14.55 3.75 1.29
C ARG A 43 -14.48 2.48 0.44
N SER A 44 -13.79 2.52 -0.69
CA SER A 44 -13.40 1.31 -1.41
C SER A 44 -12.36 0.54 -0.58
N SER A 45 -12.32 -0.77 -0.74
CA SER A 45 -11.28 -1.58 -0.10
C SER A 45 -9.94 -1.33 -0.78
N PHE A 46 -8.88 -1.27 0.02
CA PHE A 46 -7.50 -1.15 -0.43
C PHE A 46 -6.72 -2.35 0.10
N HIS A 47 -6.04 -3.07 -0.76
CA HIS A 47 -5.30 -4.28 -0.38
C HIS A 47 -3.97 -4.36 -1.12
N VAL A 48 -2.88 -4.40 -0.35
CA VAL A 48 -1.53 -4.71 -0.83
C VAL A 48 -1.16 -6.07 -0.27
N TYR A 49 -0.73 -6.97 -1.14
CA TYR A 49 -0.38 -8.32 -0.77
C TYR A 49 0.74 -8.84 -1.67
N ILE A 50 1.46 -9.85 -1.20
CA ILE A 50 2.37 -10.63 -2.01
C ILE A 50 1.69 -11.96 -2.36
N LYS A 51 1.81 -12.35 -3.63
CA LYS A 51 1.32 -13.64 -4.12
C LYS A 51 2.23 -14.14 -5.23
N ASP A 52 2.61 -15.41 -5.18
CA ASP A 52 3.47 -16.04 -6.20
C ASP A 52 4.79 -15.25 -6.44
N GLY A 53 5.33 -14.63 -5.38
CA GLY A 53 6.56 -13.82 -5.45
C GLY A 53 6.38 -12.45 -6.13
N VAL A 54 5.14 -11.97 -6.29
CA VAL A 54 4.82 -10.67 -6.93
C VAL A 54 4.06 -9.79 -5.94
N LEU A 55 4.40 -8.49 -5.90
CA LEU A 55 3.59 -7.49 -5.18
C LEU A 55 2.35 -7.16 -5.99
N HIS A 56 1.21 -7.12 -5.31
CA HIS A 56 -0.04 -6.66 -5.86
C HIS A 56 -0.60 -5.54 -5.00
N ARG A 57 -1.16 -4.53 -5.65
CA ARG A 57 -2.06 -3.57 -5.03
C ARG A 57 -3.35 -3.54 -5.80
N VAL A 58 -4.46 -3.80 -5.10
CA VAL A 58 -5.81 -3.69 -5.64
C VAL A 58 -6.63 -2.69 -4.83
N VAL A 59 -7.50 -1.97 -5.54
CA VAL A 59 -8.63 -1.23 -4.94
C VAL A 59 -9.90 -1.74 -5.57
N TYR A 60 -10.89 -2.03 -4.72
CA TYR A 60 -12.15 -2.61 -5.17
C TYR A 60 -13.34 -2.12 -4.36
N GLY A 61 -14.47 -1.99 -5.04
CA GLY A 61 -15.75 -1.58 -4.48
C GLY A 61 -16.72 -2.74 -4.32
N HIS A 62 -17.92 -2.44 -3.84
CA HIS A 62 -19.02 -3.40 -3.75
C HIS A 62 -19.69 -3.62 -5.12
N PRO A 63 -20.08 -4.85 -5.51
CA PRO A 63 -20.03 -6.08 -4.72
C PRO A 63 -18.69 -6.83 -4.75
N ASN A 64 -17.80 -6.56 -5.70
CA ASN A 64 -16.38 -6.99 -5.79
C ASN A 64 -15.74 -6.38 -7.05
N THR A 65 -16.12 -5.14 -7.36
CA THR A 65 -15.75 -4.50 -8.62
C THR A 65 -14.33 -3.97 -8.52
N LEU A 66 -13.45 -4.44 -9.40
CA LEU A 66 -12.08 -3.96 -9.51
C LEU A 66 -12.10 -2.50 -9.96
N ILE A 67 -11.53 -1.61 -9.15
CA ILE A 67 -11.39 -0.19 -9.48
C ILE A 67 -10.00 0.08 -10.06
N SER A 68 -8.98 -0.56 -9.49
CA SER A 68 -7.60 -0.37 -9.92
C SER A 68 -6.72 -1.51 -9.43
N HIS A 69 -5.82 -1.99 -10.29
CA HIS A 69 -4.83 -3.02 -9.98
C HIS A 69 -3.48 -2.62 -10.56
N ILE A 70 -2.44 -2.74 -9.75
CA ILE A 70 -1.04 -2.71 -10.18
C ILE A 70 -0.31 -3.90 -9.57
N SER A 71 0.69 -4.41 -10.26
CA SER A 71 1.54 -5.49 -9.74
C SER A 71 2.92 -5.47 -10.36
N GLY A 72 3.89 -6.04 -9.65
CA GLY A 72 5.27 -6.16 -10.10
C GLY A 72 6.18 -6.73 -9.00
N GLU A 73 7.42 -7.04 -9.35
CA GLU A 73 8.46 -7.42 -8.38
C GLU A 73 8.98 -6.21 -7.58
N GLU A 74 8.67 -5.00 -8.05
CA GLU A 74 9.02 -3.74 -7.43
C GLU A 74 7.89 -2.73 -7.69
N LEU A 75 7.44 -2.04 -6.65
CA LEU A 75 6.38 -1.02 -6.74
C LEU A 75 6.80 0.26 -6.00
N ALA A 76 6.34 1.41 -6.50
CA ALA A 76 6.53 2.69 -5.83
C ALA A 76 5.76 2.73 -4.50
N CYS A 77 6.40 3.20 -3.42
CA CYS A 77 5.78 3.29 -2.09
C CYS A 77 4.48 4.11 -2.13
N GLU A 78 4.46 5.21 -2.88
CA GLU A 78 3.28 6.06 -3.06
C GLU A 78 2.07 5.28 -3.58
N SER A 79 2.28 4.32 -4.47
CA SER A 79 1.21 3.51 -5.06
C SER A 79 0.63 2.47 -4.11
N MET A 80 1.37 2.14 -3.05
CA MET A 80 1.05 1.12 -2.04
C MET A 80 0.60 1.71 -0.70
N ALA A 81 0.48 3.03 -0.58
CA ALA A 81 -0.09 3.66 0.61
C ALA A 81 -1.62 3.86 0.43
N PRO A 82 -2.44 3.54 1.45
CA PRO A 82 -3.85 3.92 1.42
C PRO A 82 -3.99 5.45 1.54
N ASP A 83 -4.89 6.04 0.75
CA ASP A 83 -5.22 7.48 0.80
C ASP A 83 -5.99 7.87 2.08
N LYS A 84 -6.53 6.90 2.84
CA LYS A 84 -7.21 7.12 4.13
C LYS A 84 -6.56 6.37 5.28
N ARG A 85 -6.90 5.08 5.50
CA ARG A 85 -6.41 4.30 6.66
C ARG A 85 -6.30 2.79 6.38
N ALA A 86 -5.38 2.14 7.08
CA ALA A 86 -5.21 0.70 7.16
C ALA A 86 -5.69 0.12 8.51
N TYR A 87 -5.98 -1.18 8.54
CA TYR A 87 -6.33 -1.93 9.74
C TYR A 87 -5.05 -2.55 10.31
N PRO A 88 -4.55 -2.07 11.47
CA PRO A 88 -3.21 -2.46 11.95
C PRO A 88 -3.09 -3.96 12.25
N ALA A 89 -4.14 -4.62 12.73
CA ALA A 89 -4.15 -6.07 12.98
C ALA A 89 -4.20 -6.94 11.70
N ALA A 90 -4.24 -6.31 10.53
CA ALA A 90 -4.24 -6.98 9.22
C ALA A 90 -3.10 -6.45 8.33
N CYS A 91 -2.07 -5.86 8.93
CA CYS A 91 -0.90 -5.34 8.24
C CYS A 91 0.34 -6.10 8.69
N ASP A 92 1.26 -6.33 7.75
CA ASP A 92 2.56 -6.91 8.02
C ASP A 92 3.49 -5.86 8.65
N GLU A 93 4.03 -6.16 9.83
CA GLU A 93 4.84 -5.22 10.61
C GLU A 93 6.15 -4.84 9.89
N GLN A 94 6.81 -5.80 9.24
CA GLN A 94 8.06 -5.56 8.51
C GLN A 94 7.82 -4.67 7.30
N PHE A 95 6.77 -4.93 6.53
CA PHE A 95 6.39 -4.09 5.39
C PHE A 95 5.98 -2.68 5.82
N SER A 96 5.21 -2.57 6.91
CA SER A 96 4.83 -1.28 7.49
C SER A 96 6.04 -0.45 7.94
N ARG A 97 7.06 -1.10 8.51
CA ARG A 97 8.33 -0.45 8.83
C ARG A 97 9.09 -0.01 7.58
N LEU A 98 9.17 -0.86 6.57
CA LEU A 98 9.84 -0.55 5.31
C LEU A 98 9.21 0.67 4.63
N MET A 99 7.88 0.74 4.57
CA MET A 99 7.15 1.92 4.08
C MET A 99 7.54 3.19 4.86
N HIS A 100 7.62 3.11 6.18
CA HIS A 100 8.01 4.24 7.02
C HIS A 100 9.47 4.69 6.80
N GLU A 101 10.39 3.73 6.68
CA GLU A 101 11.82 4.00 6.40
C GLU A 101 12.01 4.66 5.03
N LYS A 102 11.15 4.34 4.06
CA LYS A 102 11.08 5.00 2.74
C LYS A 102 10.31 6.33 2.77
N GLY A 103 9.94 6.85 3.95
CA GLY A 103 9.25 8.14 4.08
C GLY A 103 7.73 8.10 3.87
N GLN A 104 7.16 6.89 3.73
CA GLN A 104 5.74 6.69 3.49
C GLN A 104 4.99 6.29 4.76
N HIS A 105 4.25 7.25 5.30
CA HIS A 105 3.52 7.08 6.56
C HIS A 105 2.14 6.47 6.33
N VAL A 106 1.99 5.18 6.64
CA VAL A 106 0.68 4.52 6.66
C VAL A 106 -0.10 5.00 7.89
N ARG A 107 -1.34 5.47 7.66
CA ARG A 107 -2.26 5.86 8.74
C ARG A 107 -3.07 4.65 9.15
N TYR A 108 -3.13 4.37 10.45
CA TYR A 108 -3.88 3.24 10.98
C TYR A 108 -5.22 3.66 11.62
N THR A 109 -6.15 2.71 11.65
CA THR A 109 -7.33 2.75 12.51
C THR A 109 -6.97 2.33 13.94
N THR A 110 -7.95 2.37 14.86
CA THR A 110 -7.80 1.78 16.19
C THR A 110 -7.52 0.29 16.07
N PHE A 111 -6.59 -0.23 16.88
CA PHE A 111 -6.31 -1.65 16.91
C PHE A 111 -7.54 -2.44 17.38
N THR A 112 -7.86 -3.49 16.64
CA THR A 112 -8.91 -4.45 16.97
C THR A 112 -8.40 -5.79 16.52
N GLU A 113 -8.44 -6.78 17.40
CA GLU A 113 -7.99 -8.13 17.10
C GLU A 113 -8.74 -8.72 15.90
N ARG A 114 -8.03 -9.51 15.09
CA ARG A 114 -8.52 -10.15 13.88
C ARG A 114 -7.96 -11.58 13.82
N GLU A 115 -8.65 -12.43 13.08
CA GLU A 115 -8.17 -13.78 12.80
C GLU A 115 -6.85 -13.73 12.02
N ASP A 116 -5.92 -14.61 12.39
CA ASP A 116 -4.65 -14.77 11.69
C ASP A 116 -4.86 -15.63 10.44
N ILE A 117 -5.03 -14.95 9.29
CA ILE A 117 -5.28 -15.56 7.98
C ILE A 117 -4.30 -14.97 6.95
N PRO A 118 -3.89 -15.73 5.92
CA PRO A 118 -2.92 -15.24 4.95
C PRO A 118 -3.37 -13.97 4.21
N PHE A 119 -4.65 -13.91 3.82
CA PHE A 119 -5.21 -12.76 3.09
C PHE A 119 -6.42 -12.20 3.82
N HIS A 120 -6.33 -10.94 4.26
CA HIS A 120 -7.44 -10.24 4.91
C HIS A 120 -8.37 -9.53 3.93
N GLY A 121 -7.91 -9.24 2.71
CA GLY A 121 -8.69 -8.68 1.63
C GLY A 121 -8.77 -9.62 0.42
N LEU A 122 -9.53 -9.21 -0.60
CA LEU A 122 -9.63 -9.96 -1.85
C LEU A 122 -8.37 -9.78 -2.70
N VAL A 123 -7.97 -10.84 -3.39
CA VAL A 123 -6.89 -10.81 -4.37
C VAL A 123 -7.45 -10.54 -5.77
N SER A 124 -6.61 -10.06 -6.69
CA SER A 124 -7.00 -9.65 -8.05
C SER A 124 -7.81 -10.69 -8.82
N GLY A 125 -7.54 -11.99 -8.61
CA GLY A 125 -8.27 -13.09 -9.26
C GLY A 125 -9.71 -13.30 -8.76
N GLU A 126 -10.10 -12.68 -7.65
CA GLU A 126 -11.46 -12.77 -7.07
C GLU A 126 -12.34 -11.57 -7.46
N LEU A 127 -11.77 -10.57 -8.14
CA LEU A 127 -12.43 -9.32 -8.48
C LEU A 127 -12.99 -9.34 -9.89
N VAL A 128 -14.12 -8.64 -10.08
CA VAL A 128 -14.80 -8.51 -11.38
C VAL A 128 -14.45 -7.16 -11.99
N ALA A 129 -13.94 -7.18 -13.23
CA ALA A 129 -13.62 -5.97 -13.99
C ALA A 129 -14.88 -5.22 -14.48
#